data_AF-A0AB39XI94-F1
#
_entry.id   AF-A0AB39XI94-F1
#
_cell.length_a   1.000
_cell.length_b   1.000
_cell.length_c   1.000
_cell.angle_alpha   90.00
_cell.angle_beta   90.00
_cell.angle_gamma   90.00
#
_symmetry.space_group_name_H-M   'P 1'
#
loop_
_entity.id
_entity.type
_entity.pdbx_description
1 polymer ?
#
loop_
_entity_poly.entity_id
_entity_poly.type
_entity_poly.pdbx_seq_one_letter_code
_entity_poly.pdbx_strand_id
1 'polypeptide(L)' 'MTRHIEPYRYEIQHGDDADFVTYQRNSGDGVWQTISMWMIPDPAGQ' A
#
# COMPACT_ATOMS: atom_id res chain seq x y z
N MET A 1 -16.62 3.49 -24.87
CA MET A 1 -15.98 2.62 -23.86
C MET A 1 -15.29 3.50 -22.85
N THR A 2 -15.92 3.76 -21.70
CA THR A 2 -15.28 4.43 -20.57
C THR A 2 -14.30 3.45 -19.93
N ARG A 3 -13.01 3.77 -19.96
CA ARG A 3 -11.99 2.99 -19.26
C ARG A 3 -12.33 3.01 -17.78
N HIS A 4 -12.72 1.87 -17.21
CA HIS A 4 -12.83 1.72 -15.77
C HIS A 4 -11.42 1.92 -15.21
N ILE A 5 -11.17 3.07 -14.58
CA ILE A 5 -9.96 3.29 -13.80
C ILE A 5 -10.22 2.53 -12.50
N GLU A 6 -9.60 1.37 -12.35
CA GLU A 6 -9.60 0.68 -11.07
C GLU A 6 -9.04 1.65 -10.01
N PRO A 7 -9.73 1.86 -8.87
CA PRO A 7 -9.18 2.70 -7.81
C PRO A 7 -7.91 2.05 -7.26
N TYR A 8 -6.80 2.79 -7.29
CA TYR A 8 -5.55 2.41 -6.64
C TYR A 8 -5.25 3.40 -5.51
N ARG A 9 -4.63 2.90 -4.44
CA ARG A 9 -4.13 3.73 -3.34
C ARG A 9 -2.84 3.18 -2.77
N TYR A 10 -2.10 4.02 -2.05
CA TYR A 10 -1.01 3.61 -1.20
C TYR A 10 -1.30 3.99 0.25
N GLU A 11 -0.79 3.20 1.19
CA GLU A 11 -0.90 3.44 2.63
C GLU A 11 0.46 3.21 3.28
N ILE A 12 0.85 4.10 4.18
CA ILE A 12 2.07 3.99 4.98
C ILE A 12 1.68 3.50 6.36
N GLN A 13 2.28 2.40 6.79
CA GLN A 13 2.15 1.86 8.14
C GLN A 13 3.47 2.06 8.87
N HIS A 14 3.40 2.80 9.97
CA HIS A 14 4.56 3.03 10.82
C HIS A 14 4.74 1.90 11.81
N GLY A 15 5.94 1.34 11.85
CA GLY A 15 6.38 0.35 12.84
C GLY A 15 7.53 0.89 13.66
N ASP A 16 7.87 0.21 14.75
CA ASP A 16 8.91 0.68 15.68
C ASP A 16 10.32 0.67 15.06
N ASP A 17 10.62 -0.30 14.19
CA ASP A 17 11.95 -0.49 13.57
C ASP A 17 11.96 -0.25 12.04
N ALA A 18 10.79 -0.16 11.43
CA ALA A 18 10.63 0.01 9.99
C ALA A 18 9.23 0.50 9.64
N ASP A 19 9.16 1.31 8.59
CA ASP A 19 7.91 1.69 7.95
C ASP A 19 7.59 0.73 6.80
N PHE A 20 6.30 0.60 6.48
CA PHE A 20 5.83 -0.21 5.37
C PHE A 20 4.95 0.62 4.45
N VAL A 21 5.16 0.50 3.15
CA VAL A 21 4.28 1.08 2.13
C VAL A 21 3.53 -0.05 1.46
N THR A 22 2.20 -0.03 1.54
CA THR A 22 1.34 -0.97 0.83
C THR A 22 0.71 -0.28 -0.37
N TYR A 23 0.71 -0.97 -1.52
CA TYR A 23 -0.03 -0.56 -2.70
C TYR A 23 -1.24 -1.46 -2.85
N GLN A 24 -2.43 -0.85 -2.94
CA GLN A 24 -3.68 -1.56 -2.93
C GLN A 24 -4.53 -1.20 -4.14
N ARG A 25 -5.29 -2.17 -4.63
CA ARG A 25 -6.35 -1.96 -5.62
C ARG A 25 -7.71 -2.23 -5.00
N ASN A 26 -8.73 -1.53 -5.47
CA ASN A 26 -10.12 -1.85 -5.11
C ASN A 26 -10.65 -2.95 -6.05
N SER A 27 -11.15 -4.03 -5.48
CA SER A 27 -11.63 -5.20 -6.22
C SER A 27 -13.07 -5.07 -6.73
N GLY A 28 -13.73 -3.92 -6.55
CA GLY A 28 -15.08 -3.64 -7.04
C GLY A 28 -16.19 -3.71 -5.99
N ASP A 29 -15.95 -4.41 -4.88
CA ASP A 29 -16.95 -4.60 -3.79
C ASP A 29 -16.63 -3.79 -2.52
N GLY A 30 -15.89 -2.68 -2.67
CA GLY A 30 -15.38 -1.92 -1.52
C GLY A 30 -14.22 -2.61 -0.78
N VAL A 31 -13.86 -3.82 -1.20
CA VAL A 31 -12.70 -4.57 -0.70
C VAL A 31 -11.43 -4.04 -1.34
N TRP A 32 -10.44 -3.73 -0.49
CA TRP A 32 -9.09 -3.37 -0.91
C TRP A 32 -8.16 -4.57 -0.80
N GLN A 33 -7.43 -4.86 -1.87
CA GLN A 33 -6.44 -5.93 -1.92
C GLN A 33 -5.04 -5.33 -2.04
N THR A 34 -4.13 -5.76 -1.18
CA THR A 34 -2.70 -5.42 -1.27
C THR A 34 -2.07 -6.17 -2.44
N ILE A 35 -1.47 -5.42 -3.37
CA ILE A 35 -0.80 -5.93 -4.57
C ILE A 35 0.70 -5.98 -4.37
N SER A 36 1.25 -5.04 -3.63
CA SER A 36 2.67 -4.99 -3.32
C SER A 36 2.87 -4.31 -1.97
N MET A 37 3.93 -4.71 -1.27
CA MET A 37 4.34 -4.11 -0.02
C MET A 37 5.84 -3.94 -0.02
N TRP A 38 6.29 -2.76 0.37
CA TRP A 38 7.70 -2.41 0.48
C TRP A 38 8.01 -2.04 1.92
N MET A 39 9.13 -2.53 2.44
CA MET A 39 9.67 -2.08 3.72
C MET A 39 10.61 -0.90 3.46
N ILE A 40 10.44 0.15 4.25
CA ILE A 40 11.36 1.26 4.40
C ILE A 40 12.06 1.03 5.74
N PRO A 41 13.32 0.54 5.75
CA PRO A 41 14.04 0.35 7.00
C PRO A 41 14.25 1.70 7.68
N ASP A 42 14.15 1.75 9.01
CA ASP A 42 14.55 2.96 9.73
C ASP A 42 16.07 3.18 9.49
N PRO A 43 16.48 4.31 8.89
CA PRO A 43 17.89 4.63 8.74
C PRO A 43 18.62 4.75 10.09
N ALA A 44 17.88 4.89 11.20
CA ALA A 44 18.41 4.98 12.56
C ALA A 44 18.49 3.63 13.29
N GLY A 45 18.75 2.53 12.57
CA GLY A 45 19.24 1.30 13.20
C GLY A 45 20.54 1.57 13.99
N GLN A 46 20.42 1.93 15.27
CA GLN A 46 21.49 1.98 16.25
C GLN A 46 21.48 0.71 17.11
#